data_AF-A0A965WRB2-F1
#
_entry.id   AF-A0A965WRB2-F1
#
_cell.length_a   1.000
_cell.length_b   1.000
_cell.length_c   1.000
_cell.angle_alpha   90.00
_cell.angle_beta   90.00
_cell.angle_gamma   90.00
#
_symmetry.space_group_name_H-M   'P 1'
#
loop_
_entity.id
_entity.type
_entity.pdbx_description
1 polymer ?
#
loop_
_entity_poly.entity_id
_entity_poly.type
_entity_poly.pdbx_seq_one_letter_code
_entity_poly.pdbx_strand_id
1 'polypeptide(L)'
;MRKATRLIVFLLILTFIFTATTACNDKGYSISFVSFGEEVAIIKLKGKGEIHLPNLSKDGFIFLGWFLDENIWNNPFTDTYFSEKKIDRNYVVYARWKEVEQVEALGGALVTERINPIRVMETLKPVGITQPRPGVYVYDMGQNMV
;
A
#
# COMPACT_ATOMS: atom_id res chain seq x y z
N MET A 1 42.37 -51.76 -7.05
CA MET A 1 41.39 -50.98 -7.84
C MET A 1 39.96 -51.03 -7.27
N ARG A 2 39.39 -52.21 -6.96
CA ARG A 2 37.99 -52.35 -6.46
C ARG A 2 37.64 -51.58 -5.16
N LYS A 3 38.60 -51.35 -4.26
CA LYS A 3 38.39 -50.58 -3.01
C LYS A 3 38.26 -49.07 -3.27
N ALA A 4 39.06 -48.53 -4.20
CA ALA A 4 38.99 -47.13 -4.60
C ALA A 4 37.70 -46.81 -5.37
N THR A 5 37.22 -47.74 -6.21
CA THR A 5 35.94 -47.59 -6.92
C THR A 5 34.75 -47.54 -5.96
N ARG A 6 34.75 -48.35 -4.89
CA ARG A 6 33.71 -48.29 -3.84
C ARG A 6 33.75 -46.98 -3.04
N LEU A 7 34.95 -46.45 -2.76
CA LEU A 7 35.12 -45.17 -2.07
C LEU A 7 34.66 -43.98 -2.93
N ILE A 8 34.99 -43.99 -4.22
CA ILE A 8 34.58 -42.94 -5.17
C ILE A 8 33.06 -42.97 -5.40
N VAL A 9 32.46 -44.15 -5.52
CA VAL A 9 31.00 -44.29 -5.62
C VAL A 9 30.31 -43.82 -4.33
N PHE A 10 30.87 -44.10 -3.16
CA PHE A 10 30.32 -43.63 -1.89
C PHE A 10 30.43 -42.10 -1.76
N LEU A 11 31.54 -41.49 -2.16
CA LEU A 11 31.73 -40.04 -2.20
C LEU A 11 30.78 -39.36 -3.19
N LEU A 12 30.56 -39.94 -4.39
CA LEU A 12 29.61 -39.42 -5.37
C LEU A 12 28.15 -39.49 -4.88
N ILE A 13 27.78 -40.57 -4.18
CA ILE A 13 26.46 -40.72 -3.56
C ILE A 13 26.29 -39.72 -2.41
N LEU A 14 27.33 -39.49 -1.60
CA LEU A 14 27.28 -38.51 -0.52
C LEU A 14 27.12 -37.08 -1.04
N THR A 15 27.81 -36.73 -2.15
CA THR A 15 27.65 -35.43 -2.79
C THR A 15 26.27 -35.25 -3.43
N PHE A 16 25.69 -36.32 -4.00
CA PHE A 16 24.35 -36.28 -4.58
C PHE A 16 23.25 -36.09 -3.51
N ILE A 17 23.44 -36.71 -2.33
CA ILE A 17 22.55 -36.54 -1.17
C ILE A 17 22.69 -35.11 -0.59
N PHE A 18 23.88 -34.53 -0.58
CA PHE A 18 24.12 -33.17 -0.07
C PHE A 18 23.58 -32.07 -1.00
N THR A 19 23.52 -32.31 -2.31
CA THR A 19 22.89 -31.38 -3.27
C THR A 19 21.37 -31.43 -3.28
N ALA A 20 20.74 -32.48 -2.73
CA ALA A 20 19.29 -32.70 -2.78
C ALA A 20 18.50 -31.97 -1.66
N THR A 21 19.16 -31.28 -0.72
CA THR A 21 18.49 -30.65 0.44
C THR A 21 18.19 -29.17 0.30
N THR A 22 18.58 -28.51 -0.79
CA THR A 22 18.14 -27.13 -1.10
C THR A 22 16.82 -27.12 -1.85
N ALA A 23 15.80 -27.80 -1.32
CA ALA A 23 14.42 -27.55 -1.70
C ALA A 23 13.95 -26.30 -0.95
N CYS A 24 14.00 -25.15 -1.62
CA CYS A 24 13.42 -23.90 -1.11
C CYS A 24 11.89 -24.08 -1.06
N ASN A 25 11.37 -24.33 0.15
CA ASN A 25 9.93 -24.39 0.42
C ASN A 25 9.37 -22.96 0.45
N ASP A 26 9.26 -22.32 -0.71
CA ASP A 26 8.53 -21.05 -0.82
C ASP A 26 7.03 -21.32 -0.76
N LYS A 27 6.53 -21.50 0.47
CA LYS A 27 5.09 -21.53 0.74
C LYS A 27 4.53 -20.15 0.40
N GLY A 28 3.66 -20.09 -0.62
CA GLY A 28 2.93 -18.89 -0.96
C GLY A 28 1.77 -18.67 0.01
N TYR A 29 1.56 -17.41 0.39
CA TYR A 29 0.46 -16.97 1.24
C TYR A 29 -0.42 -15.95 0.53
N SER A 30 -1.63 -15.75 1.01
CA SER A 30 -2.60 -14.82 0.43
C SER A 30 -3.08 -13.76 1.40
N ILE A 31 -3.47 -12.61 0.86
CA ILE A 31 -4.19 -11.55 1.54
C ILE A 31 -5.54 -11.42 0.86
N SER A 32 -6.60 -11.77 1.58
CA SER A 32 -7.99 -11.65 1.13
C SER A 32 -8.57 -10.33 1.62
N PHE A 33 -9.12 -9.55 0.69
CA PHE A 33 -9.73 -8.26 0.95
C PHE A 33 -11.25 -8.44 1.00
N VAL A 34 -11.86 -8.15 2.14
CA VAL A 34 -13.29 -8.33 2.40
C VAL A 34 -13.99 -6.98 2.55
N SER A 35 -15.07 -6.77 1.81
CA SER A 35 -15.91 -5.59 1.90
C SER A 35 -17.38 -6.02 1.99
N PHE A 36 -18.11 -5.52 2.98
CA PHE A 36 -19.52 -5.90 3.24
C PHE A 36 -19.73 -7.43 3.34
N GLY A 37 -18.76 -8.15 3.90
CA GLY A 37 -18.82 -9.61 4.06
C GLY A 37 -18.45 -10.41 2.80
N GLU A 38 -18.16 -9.76 1.68
CA GLU A 38 -17.75 -10.40 0.43
C GLU A 38 -16.25 -10.23 0.16
N GLU A 39 -15.60 -11.26 -0.37
CA GLU A 39 -14.22 -11.17 -0.83
C GLU A 39 -14.17 -10.42 -2.18
N VAL A 40 -13.58 -9.23 -2.17
CA VAL A 40 -13.50 -8.35 -3.34
C VAL A 40 -12.18 -8.46 -4.09
N ALA A 41 -11.12 -8.93 -3.43
CA ALA A 41 -9.82 -9.16 -4.05
C ALA A 41 -8.98 -10.15 -3.25
N ILE A 42 -8.04 -10.82 -3.94
CA ILE A 42 -6.99 -11.63 -3.31
C ILE A 42 -5.63 -11.27 -3.91
N ILE A 43 -4.64 -11.06 -3.04
CA ILE A 43 -3.24 -10.89 -3.43
C ILE A 43 -2.45 -12.10 -2.93
N LYS A 44 -1.72 -12.77 -3.82
CA LYS A 44 -0.86 -13.92 -3.46
C LYS A 44 0.60 -13.47 -3.45
N LEU A 45 1.31 -13.74 -2.35
CA LEU A 45 2.70 -13.38 -2.13
C LEU A 45 3.53 -14.63 -1.84
N LYS A 46 4.74 -14.69 -2.40
CA LYS A 46 5.78 -15.69 -2.05
C LYS A 46 6.92 -14.96 -1.34
N GLY A 47 6.69 -14.54 -0.11
CA GLY A 47 7.67 -13.77 0.68
C GLY A 47 7.49 -12.26 0.58
N LYS A 48 8.49 -11.53 0.05
CA LYS A 48 8.42 -10.07 -0.13
C LYS A 48 7.86 -9.74 -1.51
N GLY A 49 6.96 -8.77 -1.59
CA GLY A 49 6.38 -8.30 -2.86
C GLY A 49 5.60 -7.00 -2.65
N GLU A 50 5.33 -6.31 -3.76
CA GLU A 50 4.54 -5.08 -3.76
C GLU A 50 3.04 -5.41 -3.65
N ILE A 51 2.32 -4.60 -2.88
CA ILE A 51 0.90 -4.78 -2.60
C ILE A 51 0.15 -3.64 -3.26
N HIS A 52 -0.62 -3.94 -4.30
CA HIS A 52 -1.53 -2.96 -4.90
C HIS A 52 -2.90 -3.11 -4.25
N LEU A 53 -3.27 -2.12 -3.43
CA LEU A 53 -4.57 -2.13 -2.76
C LEU A 53 -5.70 -2.00 -3.81
N PRO A 54 -6.80 -2.77 -3.65
CA PRO A 54 -7.96 -2.63 -4.52
C PRO A 54 -8.60 -1.26 -4.35
N ASN A 55 -8.95 -0.61 -5.47
CA ASN A 55 -9.68 0.64 -5.47
C ASN A 55 -11.18 0.33 -5.31
N LEU A 56 -11.81 0.84 -4.25
CA LEU A 56 -13.22 0.64 -3.96
C LEU A 56 -13.98 1.96 -3.95
N SER A 57 -15.18 1.94 -4.51
CA SER A 57 -16.17 3.00 -4.43
C SER A 57 -17.55 2.38 -4.25
N LYS A 58 -18.37 2.97 -3.38
CA LYS A 58 -19.74 2.54 -3.15
C LYS A 58 -20.62 3.75 -2.85
N ASP A 59 -21.73 3.85 -3.56
CA ASP A 59 -22.69 4.95 -3.39
C ASP A 59 -23.19 5.05 -1.95
N GLY A 60 -23.19 6.27 -1.42
CA GLY A 60 -23.62 6.54 -0.04
C GLY A 60 -22.60 6.16 1.03
N PHE A 61 -21.39 5.71 0.67
CA PHE A 61 -20.33 5.38 1.63
C PHE A 61 -18.99 6.03 1.27
N ILE A 62 -18.25 6.43 2.29
CA ILE A 62 -16.85 6.89 2.22
C ILE A 62 -15.95 5.74 2.65
N PHE A 63 -15.04 5.35 1.77
CA PHE A 63 -14.02 4.36 2.10
C PHE A 63 -12.98 4.96 3.06
N LEU A 64 -12.82 4.37 4.25
CA LEU A 64 -11.90 4.85 5.28
C LEU A 64 -10.57 4.10 5.32
N GLY A 65 -10.45 2.98 4.59
CA GLY A 65 -9.22 2.19 4.52
C GLY A 65 -9.44 0.70 4.83
N TRP A 66 -8.32 -0.04 4.80
CA TRP A 66 -8.26 -1.47 5.10
C TRP A 66 -7.77 -1.70 6.52
N PHE A 67 -8.29 -2.72 7.20
CA PHE A 67 -7.95 -3.04 8.59
C PHE A 67 -7.79 -4.55 8.78
N LEU A 68 -6.96 -4.96 9.73
CA LEU A 68 -6.76 -6.37 10.10
C LEU A 68 -7.81 -6.86 11.10
N ASP A 69 -8.62 -5.96 11.64
CA ASP A 69 -9.66 -6.22 12.63
C ASP A 69 -11.02 -5.66 12.18
N GLU A 70 -11.99 -6.54 12.02
CA GLU A 70 -13.36 -6.16 11.69
C GLU A 70 -14.08 -5.60 12.92
N ASN A 71 -14.88 -4.54 12.75
CA ASN A 71 -15.70 -3.89 13.78
C ASN A 71 -14.94 -3.25 14.95
N ILE A 72 -13.62 -3.41 15.04
CA ILE A 72 -12.75 -2.80 16.07
C ILE A 72 -11.95 -1.64 15.47
N TRP A 73 -11.40 -1.83 14.27
CA TRP A 73 -10.72 -0.80 13.49
C TRP A 73 -9.48 -0.15 14.15
N ASN A 74 -8.75 -0.90 14.98
CA ASN A 74 -7.54 -0.41 15.66
C ASN A 74 -6.26 -0.77 14.90
N ASN A 75 -6.32 -1.71 13.95
CA ASN A 75 -5.16 -2.22 13.25
C ASN A 75 -5.24 -1.89 11.74
N PRO A 76 -4.84 -0.68 11.31
CA PRO A 76 -4.87 -0.31 9.91
C PRO A 76 -3.90 -1.16 9.08
N PHE A 77 -4.32 -1.48 7.86
CA PHE A 77 -3.54 -2.19 6.87
C PHE A 77 -3.22 -1.28 5.68
N THR A 78 -1.94 -1.20 5.33
CA THR A 78 -1.42 -0.43 4.20
C THR A 78 -0.64 -1.32 3.24
N ASP A 79 -0.40 -0.83 2.03
CA ASP A 79 0.49 -1.46 1.04
C ASP A 79 1.91 -1.73 1.57
N THR A 80 2.37 -0.93 2.52
CA THR A 80 3.68 -1.01 3.17
C THR A 80 3.77 -2.02 4.33
N TYR A 81 2.64 -2.62 4.74
CA TYR A 81 2.58 -3.48 5.93
C TYR A 81 3.54 -4.68 5.88
N PHE A 82 3.84 -5.19 4.68
CA PHE A 82 4.78 -6.31 4.47
C PHE A 82 6.11 -5.89 3.81
N SER A 83 6.45 -4.60 3.76
CA SER A 83 7.74 -4.14 3.22
C SER A 83 8.92 -4.62 4.08
N GLU A 84 8.76 -4.55 5.41
CA GLU A 84 9.77 -4.99 6.38
C GLU A 84 9.49 -6.38 6.93
N LYS A 85 8.20 -6.73 7.09
CA LYS A 85 7.74 -8.01 7.63
C LYS A 85 7.50 -9.03 6.52
N LYS A 86 8.04 -10.24 6.65
CA LYS A 86 7.69 -11.36 5.76
C LYS A 86 6.28 -11.86 6.07
N ILE A 87 5.50 -12.14 5.02
CA ILE A 87 4.23 -12.84 5.16
C ILE A 87 4.48 -14.28 5.61
N ASP A 88 3.74 -14.72 6.62
CA ASP A 88 3.93 -15.97 7.37
C ASP A 88 2.67 -16.85 7.42
N ARG A 89 1.53 -16.31 7.00
CA ARG A 89 0.23 -16.98 6.93
C ARG A 89 -0.68 -16.23 5.95
N ASN A 90 -1.86 -16.79 5.71
CA ASN A 90 -2.91 -16.06 5.01
C ASN A 90 -3.50 -14.99 5.93
N TYR A 91 -3.76 -13.81 5.39
CA TYR A 91 -4.37 -12.69 6.08
C TYR A 91 -5.73 -12.38 5.46
N VAL A 92 -6.66 -11.93 6.30
CA VAL A 92 -7.92 -11.32 5.86
C VAL A 92 -7.89 -9.88 6.33
N VAL A 93 -8.22 -8.95 5.44
CA VAL A 93 -8.32 -7.52 5.73
C VAL A 93 -9.69 -7.02 5.35
N TYR A 94 -10.22 -6.11 6.16
CA TYR A 94 -11.61 -5.67 6.11
C TYR A 94 -11.68 -4.20 5.71
N ALA A 95 -12.56 -3.89 4.77
CA ALA A 95 -12.84 -2.53 4.35
C ALA A 95 -13.65 -1.82 5.43
N ARG A 96 -13.15 -0.69 5.91
CA ARG A 96 -13.91 0.20 6.78
C ARG A 96 -14.62 1.25 5.94
N TRP A 97 -15.91 1.40 6.18
CA TRP A 97 -16.77 2.36 5.50
C TRP A 97 -17.42 3.31 6.52
N LYS A 98 -17.69 4.54 6.08
CA LYS A 98 -18.53 5.51 6.79
C LYS A 98 -19.70 5.89 5.90
N GLU A 99 -20.92 5.85 6.40
CA GLU A 99 -22.09 6.34 5.67
C GLU A 99 -21.96 7.84 5.41
N VAL A 100 -22.35 8.26 4.21
CA VAL A 100 -22.44 9.67 3.84
C VAL A 100 -23.67 10.25 4.51
N GLU A 101 -23.50 11.37 5.19
CA GLU A 101 -24.60 12.13 5.75
C GLU A 101 -25.25 12.98 4.66
N GLN A 102 -26.56 12.81 4.48
CA GLN A 102 -27.32 13.72 3.62
C GLN A 102 -27.48 15.05 4.34
N VAL A 103 -26.93 16.11 3.74
CA VAL A 103 -27.16 17.47 4.18
C VAL A 103 -28.30 18.08 3.37
N GLU A 104 -29.05 18.98 3.99
CA GLU A 104 -30.05 19.77 3.26
C GLU A 104 -29.37 20.51 2.11
N ALA A 105 -29.98 20.42 0.93
CA ALA A 105 -29.50 21.18 -0.20
C ALA A 105 -29.59 22.66 0.14
N LEU A 106 -28.50 23.41 -0.13
CA LEU A 106 -28.55 24.86 -0.13
C LEU A 106 -29.60 25.23 -1.19
N GLY A 107 -30.76 25.75 -0.77
CA GLY A 107 -32.00 25.82 -1.58
C GLY A 107 -31.95 26.65 -2.87
N GLY A 108 -30.77 27.08 -3.32
CA GLY A 108 -30.56 27.65 -4.64
C GLY A 108 -30.59 26.57 -5.73
N ALA A 109 -31.11 26.93 -6.91
CA ALA A 109 -31.05 26.06 -8.07
C ALA A 109 -29.59 25.91 -8.52
N LEU A 110 -29.16 24.68 -8.79
CA LEU A 110 -27.90 24.43 -9.47
C LEU A 110 -28.01 24.96 -10.90
N VAL A 111 -27.15 25.92 -11.24
CA VAL A 111 -27.09 26.53 -12.57
C VAL A 111 -25.69 26.39 -13.13
N THR A 112 -25.57 26.23 -14.45
CA THR A 112 -24.26 26.17 -15.10
C THR A 112 -23.58 27.53 -15.02
N GLU A 113 -22.39 27.59 -14.44
CA GLU A 113 -21.60 28.81 -14.42
C GLU A 113 -20.83 28.96 -15.73
N ARG A 114 -20.81 30.18 -16.30
CA ARG A 114 -20.15 30.47 -17.59
C ARG A 114 -18.78 31.15 -17.44
N ILE A 115 -18.29 31.33 -16.21
CA ILE A 115 -16.96 31.90 -15.98
C ILE A 115 -15.88 30.84 -16.20
N ASN A 116 -14.66 31.28 -16.52
CA ASN A 116 -13.53 30.36 -16.58
C ASN A 116 -13.20 29.86 -15.17
N PRO A 117 -12.93 28.55 -15.00
CA PRO A 117 -12.57 28.01 -13.70
C PRO A 117 -11.20 28.54 -13.24
N ILE A 118 -11.01 28.60 -11.93
CA ILE A 118 -9.72 28.94 -11.33
C ILE A 118 -8.70 27.86 -11.72
N ARG A 119 -7.54 28.30 -12.21
CA ARG A 119 -6.42 27.44 -12.61
C ARG A 119 -5.13 28.03 -12.05
N VAL A 120 -4.17 27.15 -11.75
CA VAL A 120 -2.79 27.59 -11.51
C VAL A 120 -2.23 28.04 -12.84
N MET A 121 -2.04 29.35 -12.99
CA MET A 121 -1.52 29.96 -14.23
C MET A 121 0.01 30.00 -14.25
N GLU A 122 0.63 30.11 -13.08
CA GLU A 122 2.07 30.23 -12.96
C GLU A 122 2.54 29.65 -11.61
N THR A 123 3.77 29.13 -11.58
CA THR A 123 4.46 28.76 -10.34
C THR A 123 5.71 29.63 -10.21
N LEU A 124 5.73 30.47 -9.18
CA LEU A 124 6.83 31.41 -8.94
C LEU A 124 7.86 30.79 -8.00
N LYS A 125 9.14 31.08 -8.24
CA LYS A 125 10.21 30.79 -7.29
C LYS A 125 10.45 32.02 -6.41
N PRO A 126 10.70 31.85 -5.11
CA PRO A 126 11.10 32.96 -4.25
C PRO A 126 12.35 33.64 -4.82
N VAL A 127 12.33 34.96 -4.81
CA VAL A 127 13.48 35.78 -5.23
C VAL A 127 14.51 35.92 -4.10
N GLY A 128 14.10 35.74 -2.85
CA GLY A 128 14.98 35.84 -1.70
C GLY A 128 14.52 35.03 -0.50
N ILE A 129 15.48 34.73 0.39
CA ILE A 129 15.23 34.07 1.67
C ILE A 129 15.99 34.85 2.74
N THR A 130 15.32 35.16 3.85
CA THR A 130 15.95 35.80 5.01
C THR A 130 15.62 35.02 6.30
N GLN A 131 16.45 35.18 7.33
CA GLN A 131 16.23 34.55 8.65
C GLN A 131 16.19 35.62 9.75
N PRO A 132 15.06 36.33 9.95
CA PRO A 132 14.98 37.43 10.91
C PRO A 132 15.21 37.00 12.37
N ARG A 133 14.94 35.73 12.70
CA ARG A 133 15.21 35.12 14.01
C ARG A 133 15.68 33.67 13.83
N PRO A 134 16.52 33.14 14.73
CA PRO A 134 16.95 31.74 14.66
C PRO A 134 15.77 30.78 14.49
N GLY A 135 15.81 29.96 13.44
CA GLY A 135 14.75 28.99 13.11
C GLY A 135 13.59 29.52 12.26
N VAL A 136 13.49 30.83 11.98
CA VAL A 136 12.40 31.42 11.20
C VAL A 136 12.90 31.92 9.86
N TYR A 137 12.44 31.35 8.75
CA TYR A 137 12.79 31.77 7.39
C TYR A 137 11.62 32.51 6.72
N VAL A 138 11.92 33.63 6.07
CA VAL A 138 10.96 34.42 5.29
C VAL A 138 11.37 34.37 3.83
N TYR A 139 10.42 33.96 2.98
CA TYR A 139 10.60 33.90 1.53
C TYR A 139 9.95 35.14 0.90
N ASP A 140 10.74 35.88 0.15
CA ASP A 140 10.26 36.99 -0.66
C ASP A 140 9.89 36.45 -2.06
N MET A 141 8.66 36.68 -2.48
CA MET A 141 8.17 36.25 -3.80
C MET A 141 8.37 37.33 -4.88
N GLY A 142 8.90 38.50 -4.52
CA GLY A 142 9.19 39.61 -5.44
C GLY A 142 7.94 40.34 -5.96
N GLN A 143 6.75 39.83 -5.64
CA GLN A 143 5.46 40.44 -5.96
C GLN A 143 4.39 39.92 -4.98
N ASN A 144 3.26 40.62 -4.91
CA ASN A 144 2.09 40.13 -4.20
C ASN A 144 1.30 39.16 -5.09
N MET A 145 0.79 38.07 -4.51
CA MET A 145 0.03 37.05 -5.24
C MET A 145 -1.47 37.24 -4.99
N VAL A 146 -2.28 37.07 -6.03
CA VAL A 146 -3.76 37.08 -5.97
C VAL A 146 -4.33 35.89 -6.72
#